data_AF-A0AAU7F2U6-F1
#
_entry.id   AF-A0AAU7F2U6-F1
#
_cell.length_a   1.000
_cell.length_b   1.000
_cell.length_c   1.000
_cell.angle_alpha   90.00
_cell.angle_beta   90.00
_cell.angle_gamma   90.00
#
_symmetry.space_group_name_H-M   'P 1'
#
loop_
_entity.id
_entity.type
_entity.pdbx_description
1 polymer ?
#
loop_
_entity_poly.entity_id
_entity_poly.type
_entity_poly.pdbx_seq_one_letter_code
_entity_poly.pdbx_strand_id
1 'polypeptide(L)'
;MNFNQAKSLRLDRWRATLDDHDFRTQSPEAHRATLREMAMDLLSEGLIDELEQFDMNEMADAAYWHAVEELQSLPGQYRGASSYDVVHIDNGELLGTISRSIFNFAKSEPRGAYSGYDGKVYSEPDGVWLSLGISRRVGKIAGLAMEMNGCRYRLIETERMVDGVTHHPLADADVYRALVDAAQVAQEERDLRAFEKLRPHIESAAFCICPECLDRFGARDDCTTCAGKGFVTKPALAGLR
;
A
#
# COMPACT_ATOMS: atom_id res chain seq x y z
N MET A 1 -20.85 24.91 21.99
CA MET A 1 -21.25 23.95 20.94
C MET A 1 -22.29 23.02 21.57
N ASN A 2 -23.45 22.82 20.94
CA ASN A 2 -24.49 21.92 21.50
C ASN A 2 -24.08 20.45 21.27
N PHE A 3 -24.45 19.55 22.19
CA PHE A 3 -24.19 18.11 22.14
C PHE A 3 -24.54 17.50 20.76
N ASN A 4 -25.72 17.84 20.22
CA ASN A 4 -26.15 17.35 18.90
C ASN A 4 -25.27 17.86 17.74
N GLN A 5 -24.71 19.08 17.85
CA GLN A 5 -23.79 19.62 16.85
C GLN A 5 -22.44 18.92 16.90
N ALA A 6 -21.95 18.60 18.11
CA ALA A 6 -20.72 17.83 18.30
C ALA A 6 -20.87 16.40 17.76
N LYS A 7 -21.99 15.70 18.07
CA LYS A 7 -22.29 14.37 17.53
C LYS A 7 -22.30 14.39 15.99
N SER A 8 -23.05 15.32 15.38
CA SER A 8 -23.13 15.42 13.91
C SER A 8 -21.76 15.62 13.27
N LEU A 9 -20.98 16.59 13.75
CA LEU A 9 -19.66 16.90 13.18
C LEU A 9 -18.71 15.70 13.23
N ARG A 10 -18.72 14.93 14.32
CA ARG A 10 -17.86 13.76 14.46
C ARG A 10 -18.32 12.59 13.60
N LEU A 11 -19.62 12.36 13.49
CA LEU A 11 -20.16 11.34 12.59
C LEU A 11 -19.90 11.69 11.12
N ASP A 12 -20.00 12.97 10.76
CA ASP A 12 -19.65 13.44 9.42
C ASP A 12 -18.17 13.23 9.12
N ARG A 13 -17.29 13.48 10.11
CA ARG A 13 -15.86 13.17 9.98
C ARG A 13 -15.61 11.66 9.83
N TRP A 14 -16.28 10.83 10.62
CA TRP A 14 -16.16 9.38 10.53
C TRP A 14 -16.61 8.86 9.15
N ARG A 15 -17.74 9.36 8.63
CA ARG A 15 -18.21 9.06 7.28
C ARG A 15 -17.24 9.53 6.20
N ALA A 16 -16.72 10.74 6.32
CA ALA A 16 -15.71 11.25 5.39
C ALA A 16 -14.45 10.38 5.37
N THR A 17 -14.03 9.83 6.52
CA THR A 17 -12.93 8.87 6.59
C THR A 17 -13.32 7.51 6.01
N LEU A 18 -14.56 7.03 6.23
CA LEU A 18 -15.04 5.78 5.64
C LEU A 18 -15.05 5.85 4.10
N ASP A 19 -15.45 7.01 3.56
CA ASP A 19 -15.53 7.28 2.13
C ASP A 19 -14.17 7.67 1.50
N ASP A 20 -13.09 7.78 2.30
CA ASP A 20 -11.74 8.08 1.83
C ASP A 20 -11.14 6.86 1.12
N HIS A 21 -11.45 6.74 -0.17
CA HIS A 21 -10.97 5.67 -1.03
C HIS A 21 -9.44 5.64 -1.13
N ASP A 22 -8.79 6.79 -1.20
CA ASP A 22 -7.32 6.86 -1.34
C ASP A 22 -6.63 6.32 -0.09
N PHE A 23 -7.08 6.72 1.10
CA PHE A 23 -6.54 6.20 2.35
C PHE A 23 -6.80 4.70 2.49
N ARG A 24 -8.04 4.27 2.22
CA ARG A 24 -8.44 2.86 2.26
C ARG A 24 -7.58 2.01 1.33
N THR A 25 -7.36 2.46 0.10
CA THR A 25 -6.57 1.71 -0.89
C THR A 25 -5.10 1.71 -0.51
N GLN A 26 -4.52 2.84 -0.08
CA GLN A 26 -3.09 2.95 0.23
C GLN A 26 -2.68 2.21 1.51
N SER A 27 -3.53 2.19 2.53
CA SER A 27 -3.27 1.50 3.80
C SER A 27 -4.58 0.98 4.42
N PRO A 28 -5.10 -0.16 3.94
CA PRO A 28 -6.34 -0.75 4.45
C PRO A 28 -6.32 -0.96 5.98
N GLU A 29 -5.20 -1.44 6.53
CA GLU A 29 -5.04 -1.69 7.96
C GLU A 29 -5.16 -0.39 8.77
N ALA A 30 -4.44 0.66 8.35
CA ALA A 30 -4.48 1.94 9.06
C ALA A 30 -5.85 2.61 8.93
N HIS A 31 -6.48 2.51 7.75
CA HIS A 31 -7.83 3.04 7.50
C HIS A 31 -8.84 2.42 8.46
N ARG A 32 -8.88 1.09 8.55
CA ARG A 32 -9.75 0.37 9.48
C ARG A 32 -9.44 0.71 10.92
N ALA A 33 -8.17 0.72 11.32
CA ALA A 33 -7.76 1.05 12.69
C ALA A 33 -8.23 2.46 13.09
N THR A 34 -8.07 3.45 12.21
CA THR A 34 -8.56 4.83 12.43
C THR A 34 -10.07 4.86 12.57
N LEU A 35 -10.84 4.15 11.73
CA LEU A 35 -12.31 4.11 11.85
C LEU A 35 -12.77 3.51 13.18
N ARG A 36 -12.12 2.44 13.66
CA ARG A 36 -12.44 1.79 14.92
C ARG A 36 -12.05 2.65 16.13
N GLU A 37 -10.91 3.34 16.06
CA GLU A 37 -10.49 4.32 17.08
C GLU A 37 -11.51 5.46 17.19
N MET A 38 -11.91 6.04 16.05
CA MET A 38 -12.93 7.09 16.02
C MET A 38 -14.29 6.62 16.57
N ALA A 39 -14.70 5.38 16.30
CA ALA A 39 -15.92 4.80 16.86
C ALA A 39 -15.80 4.56 18.38
N MET A 40 -14.64 4.13 18.86
CA MET A 40 -14.34 4.00 20.29
C MET A 40 -14.38 5.36 21.01
N ASP A 41 -13.80 6.39 20.43
CA ASP A 41 -13.83 7.75 20.97
C ASP A 41 -15.28 8.25 21.10
N LEU A 42 -16.08 8.08 20.04
CA LEU A 42 -17.52 8.42 20.04
C LEU A 42 -18.29 7.73 21.17
N LEU A 43 -18.04 6.43 21.40
CA LEU A 43 -18.68 5.68 22.49
C LEU A 43 -18.22 6.18 23.86
N SER A 44 -16.91 6.39 24.05
CA SER A 44 -16.33 6.82 25.32
C SER A 44 -16.86 8.18 25.79
N GLU A 45 -17.26 9.02 24.83
CA GLU A 45 -17.86 10.34 25.07
C GLU A 45 -19.38 10.31 25.20
N GLY A 46 -20.00 9.13 25.08
CA GLY A 46 -21.45 8.95 25.12
C GLY A 46 -22.17 9.57 23.93
N LEU A 47 -21.48 9.79 22.81
CA LEU A 47 -22.07 10.33 21.58
C LEU A 47 -22.81 9.24 20.80
N ILE A 48 -22.42 7.98 20.97
CA ILE A 48 -23.10 6.80 20.41
C ILE A 48 -23.28 5.73 21.49
N ASP A 49 -24.17 4.77 21.24
CA ASP A 49 -24.33 3.57 22.06
C ASP A 49 -23.49 2.38 21.53
N GLU A 50 -23.52 1.26 22.27
CA GLU A 50 -22.77 0.05 21.93
C GLU A 50 -23.23 -0.61 20.62
N LEU A 51 -24.52 -0.47 20.27
CA LEU A 51 -25.06 -1.02 19.03
C LEU A 51 -24.62 -0.19 17.83
N GLU A 52 -24.68 1.14 17.95
CA GLU A 52 -24.12 2.07 16.96
C GLU A 52 -22.61 1.80 16.77
N GLN A 53 -21.85 1.57 17.84
CA GLN A 53 -20.42 1.23 17.73
C GLN A 53 -20.21 -0.10 17.00
N PHE A 54 -21.02 -1.12 17.29
CA PHE A 54 -20.96 -2.40 16.61
C PHE A 54 -21.18 -2.24 15.11
N ASP A 55 -22.25 -1.55 14.69
CA ASP A 55 -22.56 -1.30 13.27
C ASP A 55 -21.43 -0.52 12.57
N MET A 56 -20.84 0.46 13.26
CA MET A 56 -19.70 1.23 12.73
C MET A 56 -18.45 0.36 12.54
N ASN A 57 -18.18 -0.55 13.47
CA ASN A 57 -17.08 -1.50 13.35
C ASN A 57 -17.30 -2.50 12.20
N GLU A 58 -18.53 -3.00 12.01
CA GLU A 58 -18.87 -3.87 10.87
C GLU A 58 -18.68 -3.16 9.53
N MET A 59 -19.05 -1.87 9.43
CA MET A 59 -18.80 -1.07 8.24
C MET A 59 -17.30 -0.89 7.96
N ALA A 60 -16.48 -0.68 9.00
CA ALA A 60 -15.03 -0.60 8.86
C ALA A 60 -14.42 -1.93 8.40
N ASP A 61 -14.90 -3.05 8.95
CA ASP A 61 -14.45 -4.40 8.59
C ASP A 61 -14.86 -4.75 7.14
N ALA A 62 -16.07 -4.37 6.72
CA ALA A 62 -16.52 -4.52 5.34
C ALA A 62 -15.70 -3.67 4.35
N ALA A 63 -15.40 -2.42 4.70
CA ALA A 63 -14.55 -1.55 3.89
C ALA A 63 -13.13 -2.12 3.75
N TYR A 64 -12.59 -2.71 4.82
CA TYR A 64 -11.30 -3.41 4.79
C TYR A 64 -11.32 -4.59 3.82
N TRP A 65 -12.29 -5.49 3.94
CA TRP A 65 -12.38 -6.66 3.06
C TRP A 65 -12.54 -6.29 1.60
N HIS A 66 -13.38 -5.29 1.31
CA HIS A 66 -13.52 -4.75 -0.05
C HIS A 66 -12.17 -4.25 -0.59
N ALA A 67 -11.38 -3.54 0.22
CA ALA A 67 -10.07 -3.06 -0.18
C ALA A 67 -9.08 -4.22 -0.42
N VAL A 68 -9.09 -5.25 0.43
CA VAL A 68 -8.24 -6.44 0.26
C VAL A 68 -8.55 -7.15 -1.06
N GLU A 69 -9.83 -7.34 -1.38
CA GLU A 69 -10.28 -7.96 -2.63
C GLU A 69 -9.87 -7.12 -3.86
N GLU A 70 -10.07 -5.79 -3.79
CA GLU A 70 -9.68 -4.86 -4.85
C GLU A 70 -8.17 -4.92 -5.11
N LEU A 71 -7.35 -4.97 -4.06
CA LEU A 71 -5.90 -5.05 -4.16
C LEU A 71 -5.38 -6.39 -4.69
N GLN A 72 -6.10 -7.49 -4.48
CA GLN A 72 -5.77 -8.77 -5.10
C GLN A 72 -5.92 -8.70 -6.64
N SER A 73 -6.89 -7.93 -7.14
CA SER A 73 -7.14 -7.80 -8.58
C SER A 73 -6.13 -6.90 -9.31
N LEU A 74 -5.40 -6.07 -8.57
CA LEU A 74 -4.46 -5.08 -9.10
C LEU A 74 -3.12 -5.14 -8.34
N PRO A 75 -2.32 -6.20 -8.53
CA PRO A 75 -1.04 -6.34 -7.84
C PRO A 75 -0.01 -5.31 -8.31
N GLY A 76 0.83 -4.84 -7.38
CA GLY A 76 1.93 -3.93 -7.71
C GLY A 76 1.46 -2.49 -7.97
N GLN A 77 0.70 -1.92 -7.04
CA GLN A 77 0.37 -0.50 -7.04
C GLN A 77 1.41 0.33 -6.31
N TYR A 78 1.50 1.60 -6.70
CA TYR A 78 2.22 2.60 -5.92
C TYR A 78 1.57 2.76 -4.54
N ARG A 79 2.41 2.73 -3.50
CA ARG A 79 2.07 2.95 -2.10
C ARG A 79 2.80 4.16 -1.57
N GLY A 80 2.07 5.16 -1.09
CA GLY A 80 2.66 6.35 -0.46
C GLY A 80 3.45 6.06 0.81
N ALA A 81 3.23 4.91 1.47
CA ALA A 81 3.97 4.48 2.65
C ALA A 81 5.32 3.80 2.33
N SER A 82 5.65 3.62 1.05
CA SER A 82 6.87 2.92 0.62
C SER A 82 7.96 3.87 0.13
N SER A 83 9.17 3.32 0.09
CA SER A 83 10.34 3.86 -0.61
C SER A 83 10.54 3.10 -1.91
N TYR A 84 10.93 3.82 -2.98
CA TYR A 84 11.17 3.28 -4.30
C TYR A 84 12.44 3.83 -4.91
N ASP A 85 13.19 2.98 -5.59
CA ASP A 85 14.14 3.39 -6.61
C ASP A 85 13.41 3.62 -7.93
N VAL A 86 13.71 4.74 -8.59
CA VAL A 86 13.15 5.10 -9.89
C VAL A 86 14.19 4.83 -10.96
N VAL A 87 14.00 3.74 -11.70
CA VAL A 87 15.01 3.21 -12.63
C VAL A 87 14.50 3.29 -14.06
N HIS A 88 15.32 3.80 -14.97
CA HIS A 88 14.97 3.89 -16.38
C HIS A 88 14.87 2.49 -17.00
N ILE A 89 13.78 2.20 -17.73
CA ILE A 89 13.48 0.83 -18.19
C ILE A 89 14.51 0.31 -19.20
N ASP A 90 15.01 1.18 -20.09
CA ASP A 90 15.84 0.72 -21.22
C ASP A 90 17.31 0.48 -20.86
N ASN A 91 17.87 1.24 -19.91
CA ASN A 91 19.30 1.21 -19.60
C ASN A 91 19.60 0.88 -18.13
N GLY A 92 18.57 0.75 -17.27
CA GLY A 92 18.73 0.43 -15.86
C GLY A 92 19.33 1.56 -15.02
N GLU A 93 19.43 2.78 -15.54
CA GLU A 93 20.02 3.89 -14.80
C GLU A 93 19.06 4.40 -13.71
N LEU A 94 19.60 4.61 -12.51
CA LEU A 94 18.88 5.21 -11.40
C LEU A 94 18.68 6.71 -11.66
N LEU A 95 17.43 7.12 -11.83
CA LEU A 95 17.03 8.53 -11.90
C LEU A 95 17.08 9.19 -10.51
N GLY A 96 16.57 8.47 -9.50
CA GLY A 96 16.34 9.00 -8.18
C GLY A 96 15.55 8.05 -7.29
N THR A 97 15.13 8.53 -6.14
CA THR A 97 14.38 7.77 -5.14
C THR A 97 13.09 8.50 -4.79
N ILE A 98 12.00 7.76 -4.59
CA ILE A 98 10.76 8.25 -3.98
C ILE A 98 10.68 7.65 -2.58
N SER A 99 10.81 8.42 -1.51
CA SER A 99 10.57 7.94 -0.15
C SER A 99 9.38 8.66 0.46
N ARG A 100 8.34 7.92 0.85
CA ARG A 100 7.14 8.48 1.48
C ARG A 100 6.52 9.62 0.66
N SER A 101 6.38 9.37 -0.65
CA SER A 101 5.93 10.35 -1.64
C SER A 101 6.83 11.56 -1.86
N ILE A 102 8.04 11.59 -1.34
CA ILE A 102 9.05 12.63 -1.61
C ILE A 102 10.05 12.11 -2.63
N PHE A 103 10.22 12.82 -3.74
CA PHE A 103 11.17 12.47 -4.80
C PHE A 103 12.47 13.28 -4.68
N ASN A 104 13.60 12.58 -4.86
CA ASN A 104 14.94 13.15 -4.93
C ASN A 104 15.70 12.54 -6.12
N PHE A 105 16.42 13.36 -6.88
CA PHE A 105 17.31 12.87 -7.94
C PHE A 105 18.56 12.21 -7.35
N ALA A 106 19.03 11.15 -8.01
CA ALA A 106 20.25 10.44 -7.59
C ALA A 106 21.53 11.26 -7.86
N LYS A 107 21.51 12.09 -8.90
CA LYS A 107 22.61 12.98 -9.30
C LYS A 107 22.10 14.42 -9.33
N SER A 108 22.06 15.07 -8.17
CA SER A 108 21.85 16.52 -8.09
C SER A 108 23.20 17.23 -7.94
N GLU A 109 23.47 18.23 -8.79
CA GLU A 109 24.45 19.27 -8.44
C GLU A 109 24.01 19.94 -7.13
N PRO A 110 24.93 20.32 -6.24
CA PRO A 110 24.59 20.84 -4.91
C PRO A 110 23.75 22.12 -5.06
N ARG A 111 22.46 22.05 -4.70
CA ARG A 111 21.58 23.22 -4.71
C ARG A 111 21.59 23.91 -3.36
N GLY A 112 21.76 25.23 -3.41
CA GLY A 112 21.70 26.09 -2.23
C GLY A 112 20.34 26.05 -1.53
N ALA A 113 20.39 25.86 -0.22
CA ALA A 113 19.50 26.23 0.89
C ALA A 113 17.95 26.14 0.80
N TYR A 114 17.28 25.89 -0.33
CA TYR A 114 15.83 26.20 -0.44
C TYR A 114 14.84 25.06 -0.69
N SER A 115 15.23 23.79 -0.80
CA SER A 115 14.28 22.69 -0.57
C SER A 115 15.01 21.40 -0.14
N GLY A 116 14.47 20.72 0.87
CA GLY A 116 14.95 19.40 1.29
C GLY A 116 14.52 18.25 0.36
N TYR A 117 13.88 18.57 -0.77
CA TYR A 117 13.44 17.61 -1.77
C TYR A 117 13.31 18.22 -3.17
N ASP A 118 13.38 17.38 -4.21
CA ASP A 118 13.25 17.79 -5.62
C ASP A 118 11.81 17.74 -6.14
N GLY A 119 11.01 16.81 -5.63
CA GLY A 119 9.59 16.66 -6.00
C GLY A 119 8.74 15.98 -4.95
N LYS A 120 7.43 15.96 -5.21
CA LYS A 120 6.45 15.25 -4.39
C LYS A 120 5.45 14.51 -5.28
N VAL A 121 5.12 13.30 -4.87
CA VAL A 121 4.08 12.47 -5.48
C VAL A 121 2.75 12.77 -4.81
N TYR A 122 1.73 12.99 -5.62
CA TYR A 122 0.36 13.23 -5.19
C TYR A 122 -0.54 12.15 -5.78
N SER A 123 -1.45 11.63 -4.97
CA SER A 123 -2.57 10.82 -5.45
C SER A 123 -3.75 11.76 -5.69
N GLU A 124 -4.29 11.72 -6.89
CA GLU A 124 -5.40 12.54 -7.34
C GLU A 124 -6.44 11.64 -8.04
N PRO A 125 -7.70 12.10 -8.21
CA PRO A 125 -8.74 11.29 -8.85
C PRO A 125 -8.43 10.84 -10.28
N ASP A 126 -7.54 11.54 -10.99
CA ASP A 126 -7.10 11.21 -12.36
C ASP A 126 -5.81 10.37 -12.41
N GLY A 127 -5.26 10.00 -11.24
CA GLY A 127 -4.12 9.12 -11.08
C GLY A 127 -3.06 9.64 -10.11
N VAL A 128 -1.93 8.94 -10.08
CA VAL A 128 -0.79 9.31 -9.23
C VAL A 128 0.21 10.12 -10.06
N TRP A 129 0.64 11.28 -9.55
CA TRP A 129 1.47 12.23 -10.29
C TRP A 129 2.71 12.66 -9.50
N LEU A 130 3.86 12.66 -10.17
CA LEU A 130 5.08 13.32 -9.69
C LEU A 130 5.04 14.80 -10.10
N SER A 131 5.17 15.66 -9.11
CA SER A 131 5.29 17.11 -9.28
C SER A 131 6.67 17.61 -8.84
N LEU A 132 7.34 18.37 -9.71
CA LEU A 132 8.59 19.08 -9.36
C LEU A 132 8.24 20.54 -9.07
N GLY A 133 8.47 20.98 -7.82
CA GLY A 133 8.04 22.30 -7.34
C GLY A 133 6.53 22.43 -7.11
N ILE A 134 6.03 23.67 -7.11
CA ILE A 134 4.70 24.02 -6.54
C ILE A 134 3.51 23.53 -7.40
N SER A 135 3.68 23.25 -8.70
CA SER A 135 2.49 22.98 -9.56
C SER A 135 2.73 22.24 -10.87
N ARG A 136 3.97 21.84 -11.19
CA ARG A 136 4.24 21.21 -12.47
C ARG A 136 4.17 19.70 -12.34
N ARG A 137 3.04 19.10 -12.74
CA ARG A 137 2.94 17.67 -12.98
C ARG A 137 3.91 17.32 -14.12
N VAL A 138 4.92 16.52 -13.83
CA VAL A 138 5.95 16.14 -14.80
C VAL A 138 5.94 14.66 -15.12
N GLY A 139 5.43 13.83 -14.21
CA GLY A 139 5.39 12.38 -14.40
C GLY A 139 4.08 11.76 -13.94
N LYS A 140 3.57 10.80 -14.70
CA LYS A 140 2.40 10.00 -14.34
C LYS A 140 2.84 8.63 -13.85
N ILE A 141 2.34 8.19 -12.71
CA ILE A 141 2.57 6.87 -12.13
C ILE A 141 1.31 6.02 -12.34
N ALA A 142 1.49 4.84 -12.93
CA ALA A 142 0.47 3.82 -13.10
C ALA A 142 1.04 2.47 -12.64
N GLY A 143 0.47 1.91 -11.56
CA GLY A 143 1.09 0.77 -10.87
C GLY A 143 2.49 1.12 -10.36
N LEU A 144 3.48 0.31 -10.72
CA LEU A 144 4.90 0.55 -10.46
C LEU A 144 5.67 1.05 -11.70
N ALA A 145 4.98 1.70 -12.65
CA ALA A 145 5.60 2.35 -13.79
C ALA A 145 5.35 3.86 -13.74
N MET A 146 6.36 4.65 -14.10
CA MET A 146 6.27 6.10 -14.23
C MET A 146 6.66 6.53 -15.64
N GLU A 147 5.86 7.40 -16.25
CA GLU A 147 6.19 8.06 -17.50
C GLU A 147 6.51 9.52 -17.22
N MET A 148 7.68 10.00 -17.66
CA MET A 148 8.12 11.39 -17.50
C MET A 148 8.95 11.81 -18.70
N ASN A 149 8.57 12.93 -19.35
CA ASN A 149 9.26 13.49 -20.51
C ASN A 149 9.47 12.50 -21.68
N GLY A 150 8.53 11.58 -21.90
CA GLY A 150 8.62 10.54 -22.93
C GLY A 150 9.52 9.35 -22.58
N CYS A 151 10.19 9.38 -21.42
CA CYS A 151 10.92 8.24 -20.87
C CYS A 151 10.01 7.42 -19.94
N ARG A 152 10.24 6.11 -19.92
CA ARG A 152 9.55 5.19 -19.00
C ARG A 152 10.50 4.70 -17.92
N TYR A 153 10.04 4.78 -16.69
CA TYR A 153 10.75 4.36 -15.49
C TYR A 153 9.94 3.27 -14.78
N ARG A 154 10.65 2.40 -14.08
CA ARG A 154 10.09 1.42 -13.16
C ARG A 154 10.36 1.87 -11.73
N LEU A 155 9.35 1.75 -10.89
CA LEU A 155 9.44 1.98 -9.45
C LEU A 155 9.71 0.64 -8.79
N ILE A 156 10.81 0.58 -8.06
CA ILE A 156 11.27 -0.65 -7.42
C ILE A 156 11.20 -0.41 -5.93
N GLU A 157 10.25 -1.08 -5.27
CA GLU A 157 10.05 -0.93 -3.85
C GLU A 157 11.30 -1.42 -3.09
N THR A 158 11.86 -0.55 -2.25
CA THR A 158 13.06 -0.81 -1.45
C THR A 158 12.76 -0.92 0.04
N GLU A 159 11.72 -0.22 0.50
CA GLU A 159 11.25 -0.25 1.89
C GLU A 159 9.75 0.04 1.96
N ARG A 160 9.10 -0.38 3.04
CA ARG A 160 7.71 -0.04 3.38
C ARG A 160 7.57 0.26 4.86
N MET A 161 6.88 1.34 5.20
CA MET A 161 6.47 1.61 6.58
C MET A 161 5.22 0.81 6.91
N VAL A 162 5.32 -0.07 7.91
CA VAL A 162 4.22 -0.88 8.44
C VAL A 162 4.19 -0.65 9.95
N ASP A 163 3.05 -0.25 10.50
CA ASP A 163 2.87 0.02 11.94
C ASP A 163 3.96 0.94 12.55
N GLY A 164 4.40 1.94 11.78
CA GLY A 164 5.43 2.90 12.20
C GLY A 164 6.87 2.38 12.13
N VAL A 165 7.08 1.14 11.67
CA VAL A 165 8.40 0.53 11.48
C VAL A 165 8.71 0.39 10.00
N THR A 166 9.94 0.74 9.61
CA THR A 166 10.40 0.56 8.22
C THR A 166 10.90 -0.87 8.01
N HIS A 167 10.31 -1.57 7.05
CA HIS A 167 10.68 -2.93 6.66
C HIS A 167 11.22 -2.95 5.24
N HIS A 168 12.20 -3.82 4.99
CA HIS A 168 12.65 -4.14 3.63
C HIS A 168 11.75 -5.23 3.02
N PRO A 169 11.56 -5.24 1.68
CA PRO A 169 10.93 -6.34 0.97
C PRO A 169 11.47 -7.69 1.39
N LEU A 170 10.58 -8.59 1.80
CA LEU A 170 10.95 -9.96 2.14
C LEU A 170 11.49 -10.68 0.91
N ALA A 171 12.76 -11.09 0.96
CA ALA A 171 13.45 -11.77 -0.13
C ALA A 171 13.76 -13.26 0.13
N ASP A 172 13.45 -13.76 1.33
CA ASP A 172 13.57 -15.18 1.66
C ASP A 172 12.31 -15.94 1.23
N ALA A 173 12.49 -16.94 0.38
CA ALA A 173 11.41 -17.71 -0.22
C ALA A 173 10.66 -18.60 0.80
N ASP A 174 11.37 -19.15 1.77
CA ASP A 174 10.80 -20.05 2.78
C ASP A 174 10.02 -19.25 3.82
N VAL A 175 10.56 -18.10 4.24
CA VAL A 175 9.83 -17.16 5.11
C VAL A 175 8.59 -16.61 4.40
N TYR A 176 8.71 -16.26 3.10
CA TYR A 176 7.56 -15.81 2.33
C TYR A 176 6.46 -16.88 2.28
N ARG A 177 6.85 -18.15 2.09
CA ARG A 177 5.92 -19.27 2.09
C ARG A 177 5.23 -19.44 3.44
N ALA A 178 5.99 -19.43 4.53
CA ALA A 178 5.43 -19.51 5.88
C ALA A 178 4.44 -18.37 6.17
N LEU A 179 4.70 -17.14 5.70
CA LEU A 179 3.75 -16.03 5.86
C LEU A 179 2.47 -16.21 5.06
N VAL A 180 2.57 -16.67 3.81
CA VAL A 180 1.39 -16.94 2.96
C VAL A 180 0.52 -18.02 3.60
N ASP A 181 1.12 -19.13 4.06
CA ASP A 181 0.40 -20.22 4.72
C ASP A 181 -0.25 -19.73 6.03
N ALA A 182 0.46 -18.93 6.84
CA ALA A 182 -0.07 -18.34 8.06
C ALA A 182 -1.24 -17.37 7.78
N ALA A 183 -1.16 -16.58 6.72
CA ALA A 183 -2.24 -15.67 6.32
C ALA A 183 -3.47 -16.45 5.85
N GLN A 184 -3.28 -17.56 5.13
CA GLN A 184 -4.38 -18.45 4.74
C GLN A 184 -5.07 -19.04 5.97
N VAL A 185 -4.32 -19.59 6.93
CA VAL A 185 -4.89 -20.12 8.18
C VAL A 185 -5.65 -19.03 8.94
N ALA A 186 -5.07 -17.83 9.08
CA ALA A 186 -5.74 -16.71 9.73
C ALA A 186 -7.07 -16.34 9.04
N GLN A 187 -7.11 -16.38 7.71
CA GLN A 187 -8.34 -16.14 6.96
C GLN A 187 -9.39 -17.24 7.19
N GLU A 188 -8.97 -18.51 7.20
CA GLU A 188 -9.85 -19.67 7.43
C GLU A 188 -10.42 -19.68 8.86
N GLU A 189 -9.61 -19.32 9.86
CA GLU A 189 -10.02 -19.19 11.26
C GLU A 189 -10.77 -17.89 11.56
N ARG A 190 -10.89 -17.00 10.56
CA ARG A 190 -11.46 -15.64 10.70
C ARG A 190 -10.73 -14.78 11.73
N ASP A 191 -9.44 -15.04 11.96
CA ASP A 191 -8.56 -14.18 12.74
C ASP A 191 -8.08 -13.00 11.89
N LEU A 192 -8.96 -12.01 11.78
CA LEU A 192 -8.69 -10.78 11.03
C LEU A 192 -7.46 -10.03 11.58
N ARG A 193 -7.21 -10.06 12.90
CA ARG A 193 -6.06 -9.36 13.49
C ARG A 193 -4.74 -9.99 13.07
N ALA A 194 -4.68 -11.32 12.99
CA ALA A 194 -3.50 -12.01 12.48
C ALA A 194 -3.32 -11.72 10.98
N PHE A 195 -4.39 -11.79 10.19
CA PHE A 195 -4.34 -11.53 8.76
C PHE A 195 -3.84 -10.11 8.43
N GLU A 196 -4.37 -9.09 9.11
CA GLU A 196 -3.98 -7.69 8.97
C GLU A 196 -2.49 -7.45 9.21
N LYS A 197 -1.90 -8.15 10.17
CA LYS A 197 -0.46 -8.03 10.44
C LYS A 197 0.39 -8.66 9.35
N LEU A 198 -0.07 -9.75 8.75
CA LEU A 198 0.70 -10.51 7.76
C LEU A 198 0.62 -9.87 6.37
N ARG A 199 -0.54 -9.36 5.98
CA ARG A 199 -0.81 -8.89 4.61
C ARG A 199 0.19 -7.84 4.09
N PRO A 200 0.54 -6.77 4.85
CA PRO A 200 1.49 -5.76 4.35
C PRO A 200 2.89 -6.33 4.05
N HIS A 201 3.33 -7.34 4.81
CA HIS A 201 4.62 -8.00 4.60
C HIS A 201 4.60 -8.95 3.40
N ILE A 202 3.50 -9.67 3.20
CA ILE A 202 3.31 -10.51 1.99
C ILE A 202 3.25 -9.62 0.75
N GLU A 203 2.54 -8.49 0.83
CA GLU A 203 2.39 -7.56 -0.28
C GLU A 203 3.70 -6.86 -0.66
N SER A 204 4.54 -6.48 0.32
CA SER A 204 5.83 -5.84 0.08
C SER A 204 6.95 -6.81 -0.32
N ALA A 205 6.74 -8.12 -0.22
CA ALA A 205 7.76 -9.12 -0.54
C ALA A 205 8.31 -9.00 -1.98
N ALA A 206 9.52 -9.50 -2.20
CA ALA A 206 10.11 -9.65 -3.53
C ALA A 206 9.39 -10.72 -4.39
N PHE A 207 8.39 -11.39 -3.81
CA PHE A 207 7.61 -12.44 -4.43
C PHE A 207 6.15 -12.02 -4.62
N CYS A 208 5.48 -12.63 -5.59
CA CYS A 208 4.03 -12.57 -5.75
C CYS A 208 3.46 -13.95 -6.02
N ILE A 209 2.17 -14.12 -5.72
CA ILE A 209 1.43 -15.34 -6.06
C ILE A 209 1.59 -15.64 -7.56
N CYS A 210 1.80 -16.91 -7.89
CA CYS A 210 2.01 -17.33 -9.26
C CYS A 210 0.74 -17.02 -10.08
N PRO A 211 0.85 -16.26 -11.19
CA PRO A 211 -0.32 -15.87 -11.97
C PRO A 211 -1.00 -17.06 -12.67
N GLU A 212 -0.28 -18.18 -12.86
CA GLU A 212 -0.80 -19.37 -13.56
C GLU A 212 -1.58 -20.29 -12.62
N CYS A 213 -0.96 -20.75 -11.53
CA CYS A 213 -1.63 -21.66 -10.60
C CYS A 213 -2.42 -20.95 -9.50
N LEU A 214 -2.17 -19.65 -9.28
CA LEU A 214 -2.76 -18.84 -8.19
C LEU A 214 -2.57 -19.47 -6.80
N ASP A 215 -1.48 -20.23 -6.63
CA ASP A 215 -1.20 -21.02 -5.42
C ASP A 215 -2.29 -22.03 -5.05
N ARG A 216 -3.14 -22.42 -6.02
CA ARG A 216 -4.18 -23.42 -5.80
C ARG A 216 -3.55 -24.79 -5.67
N PHE A 217 -3.79 -25.46 -4.54
CA PHE A 217 -3.21 -26.76 -4.20
C PHE A 217 -3.10 -27.73 -5.38
N GLY A 218 -4.21 -28.04 -6.06
CA GLY A 218 -4.21 -29.00 -7.16
C GLY A 218 -3.55 -28.53 -8.47
N ALA A 219 -3.43 -27.22 -8.70
CA ALA A 219 -2.78 -26.67 -9.89
C ALA A 219 -1.29 -26.35 -9.66
N ARG A 220 -0.89 -26.22 -8.40
CA ARG A 220 0.45 -25.80 -8.01
C ARG A 220 1.48 -26.89 -8.29
N ASP A 221 1.20 -28.14 -7.93
CA ASP A 221 2.18 -29.23 -7.93
C ASP A 221 2.79 -29.47 -9.32
N ASP A 222 1.99 -29.34 -10.38
CA ASP A 222 2.42 -29.49 -11.78
C ASP A 222 2.74 -28.15 -12.47
N CYS A 223 2.72 -27.03 -11.74
CA CYS A 223 2.91 -25.70 -12.34
C CYS A 223 4.36 -25.48 -12.72
N THR A 224 4.64 -25.43 -14.03
CA THR A 224 5.98 -25.17 -14.57
C THR A 224 6.46 -23.74 -14.32
N THR A 225 5.54 -22.77 -14.23
CA THR A 225 5.85 -21.34 -14.03
C THR A 225 6.46 -21.05 -12.65
N CYS A 226 5.94 -21.70 -11.61
CA CYS A 226 6.48 -21.55 -10.24
C CYS A 226 7.27 -22.77 -9.75
N ALA A 227 7.39 -23.82 -10.58
CA ALA A 227 8.02 -25.09 -10.21
C ALA A 227 7.49 -25.66 -8.88
N GLY A 228 6.16 -25.70 -8.71
CA GLY A 228 5.53 -26.23 -7.50
C GLY A 228 5.49 -25.27 -6.30
N LYS A 229 6.09 -24.08 -6.39
CA LYS A 229 6.20 -23.18 -5.23
C LYS A 229 4.92 -22.41 -4.91
N GLY A 230 4.05 -22.20 -5.88
CA GLY A 230 2.84 -21.37 -5.75
C GLY A 230 3.08 -19.86 -5.90
N PHE A 231 4.33 -19.42 -6.00
CA PHE A 231 4.72 -18.03 -6.16
C PHE A 231 5.91 -17.87 -7.10
N VAL A 232 6.11 -16.65 -7.58
CA VAL A 232 7.22 -16.26 -8.45
C VAL A 232 7.89 -15.01 -7.89
N THR A 233 9.15 -14.77 -8.24
CA THR A 233 9.81 -13.50 -7.94
C THR A 233 9.14 -12.42 -8.77
N LYS A 234 8.73 -11.31 -8.12
CA LYS A 234 8.31 -10.11 -8.85
C LYS A 234 9.45 -9.71 -9.77
N PRO A 235 9.19 -9.27 -11.01
CA PRO A 235 10.25 -8.93 -11.95
C PRO A 235 11.24 -7.92 -11.32
N ALA A 236 12.38 -8.45 -10.85
CA ALA A 236 13.45 -7.72 -10.21
C ALA A 236 14.52 -7.38 -11.24
N LEU A 237 15.18 -6.24 -11.03
CA LEU A 237 16.33 -5.72 -11.76
C LEU A 237 17.27 -6.83 -12.28
N ALA A 238 17.51 -6.83 -13.59
CA ALA A 238 18.82 -7.16 -14.09
C ALA A 238 19.70 -5.91 -13.89
N GLY A 239 20.65 -5.93 -12.93
CA GLY A 239 21.81 -5.04 -13.01
C GLY A 239 22.10 -4.05 -11.88
N LEU A 240 21.86 -4.36 -10.61
CA LEU A 240 22.59 -3.68 -9.51
C LEU A 240 23.42 -4.72 -8.75
N ARG A 241 24.68 -4.85 -9.16
CA ARG A 241 25.76 -5.53 -8.43
C ARG A 241 26.72 -4.48 -7.90
#